data_AF-A0A7S2WQC2-F1
#
_entry.id   AF-A0A7S2WQC2-F1
#
_cell.length_a   1.000
_cell.length_b   1.000
_cell.length_c   1.000
_cell.angle_alpha   90.00
_cell.angle_beta   90.00
_cell.angle_gamma   90.00
#
_symmetry.space_group_name_H-M   'P 1'
#
loop_
_entity.id
_entity.type
_entity.pdbx_description
1 polymer ?
#
loop_
_entity_poly.entity_id
_entity_poly.type
_entity_poly.pdbx_seq_one_letter_code
_entity_poly.pdbx_strand_id
1 'polypeptide(L)'
;MERLQEDAVSARIAALKENMEANVVLERFLGGQVVCASGQDVEMEWDSQATDTYRRESDMLLQRIETLKVQLYERNKMLQEAEKLKMQQQAEAERSRRKAEEDAREAAQRKHQMELAAAKLKSEEAQKLAEEKRIQKERKAATEKRVKALVALALTRRKKYIEREEKTEWFSKKFKKKVNGCRMIIQKTGETVAALKLGLTGNRKYSGAGTFLDQLKQDAPDMLPYGMQFIASTIVTFAGSNTAPDSIKAGETKYAMVYLAVILSINYDGFYEQLLETVNFMCPYAWPGLREAIVRDMGEKASQEDLKSALGYKPGEQMADYIARMQAIVGFLAGVYQTSVDMLEKEPFVLVPAGSKHPEAEGGIVQAWRWVSLSLNHEPFRWTPYLLQAFLAVSGFELSRHCGKQMKKLAKLLGSENFATLCRKKGNFNEKLTDNDVDRMRAYVEFFKRVEENGWKFSVPGKPTENKNDPVLDIRQLVLDVAVNES
;
A
#
# COMPACT_ATOMS: atom_id res chain seq x y z
N MET A 1 -32.82 69.47 11.41
CA MET A 1 -34.12 69.87 11.96
C MET A 1 -34.03 70.19 13.46
N GLU A 2 -33.33 69.40 14.28
CA GLU A 2 -33.18 69.68 15.72
C GLU A 2 -32.47 71.01 16.04
N ARG A 3 -31.42 71.41 15.31
CA ARG A 3 -30.77 72.73 15.49
C ARG A 3 -31.68 73.94 15.22
N LEU A 4 -32.66 73.80 14.31
CA LEU A 4 -33.62 74.87 14.01
C LEU A 4 -34.69 75.02 15.12
N GLN A 5 -34.89 74.00 15.94
CA GLN A 5 -35.79 74.08 17.10
C GLN A 5 -35.10 74.71 18.33
N GLU A 6 -33.80 74.47 18.53
CA GLU A 6 -33.04 75.12 19.61
C GLU A 6 -32.90 76.64 19.42
N ASP A 7 -32.69 77.09 18.18
CA ASP A 7 -32.60 78.52 17.87
C ASP A 7 -33.95 79.25 18.07
N ALA A 8 -35.07 78.58 17.73
CA ALA A 8 -36.41 79.13 17.93
C ALA A 8 -36.82 79.21 19.41
N VAL A 9 -36.36 78.27 20.24
CA VAL A 9 -36.60 78.29 21.69
C VAL A 9 -35.73 79.37 22.36
N SER A 10 -34.47 79.52 21.96
CA SER A 10 -33.57 80.56 22.48
C SER A 10 -34.07 81.98 22.15
N ALA A 11 -34.58 82.20 20.93
CA ALA A 11 -35.18 83.49 20.54
C ALA A 11 -36.44 83.83 21.37
N ARG A 12 -37.24 82.81 21.73
CA ARG A 12 -38.47 82.98 22.51
C ARG A 12 -38.19 83.25 24.00
N ILE A 13 -37.09 82.70 24.53
CA ILE A 13 -36.60 83.01 25.89
C ILE A 13 -36.04 84.43 25.97
N ALA A 14 -35.33 84.89 24.93
CA ALA A 14 -34.83 86.27 24.85
C ALA A 14 -35.98 87.30 24.84
N ALA A 15 -37.03 87.07 24.05
CA ALA A 15 -38.22 87.93 24.00
C ALA A 15 -39.03 87.96 25.32
N LEU A 16 -39.01 86.87 26.10
CA LEU A 16 -39.64 86.83 27.42
C LEU A 16 -38.85 87.60 28.49
N LYS A 17 -37.52 87.60 28.41
CA LYS A 17 -36.68 88.43 29.29
C LYS A 17 -36.87 89.93 29.02
N GLU A 18 -36.95 90.33 27.76
CA GLU A 18 -37.17 91.73 27.37
C GLU A 18 -38.54 92.25 27.84
N ASN A 19 -39.60 91.43 27.78
CA ASN A 19 -40.92 91.76 28.31
C ASN A 19 -40.99 91.79 29.85
N MET A 20 -40.18 90.98 30.54
CA MET A 20 -40.10 91.04 32.01
C MET A 20 -39.34 92.27 32.49
N GLU A 21 -38.26 92.66 31.80
CA GLU A 21 -37.51 93.88 32.11
C GLU A 21 -38.32 95.15 31.82
N ALA A 22 -39.19 95.13 30.80
CA ALA A 22 -40.15 96.22 30.54
C ALA A 22 -41.24 96.37 31.63
N ASN A 23 -41.68 95.27 32.26
CA ASN A 23 -42.67 95.32 33.34
C ASN A 23 -42.09 95.71 34.71
N VAL A 24 -40.81 95.45 34.97
CA VAL A 24 -40.12 95.87 36.21
C VAL A 24 -39.84 97.39 36.24
N VAL A 25 -39.86 98.06 35.08
CA VAL A 25 -39.72 99.53 34.97
C VAL A 25 -41.04 100.26 35.23
N LEU A 26 -42.20 99.60 35.08
CA LEU A 26 -43.52 100.18 35.34
C LEU A 26 -43.96 100.11 36.82
N GLU A 27 -43.48 99.12 37.59
CA GLU A 27 -43.77 99.03 39.04
C GLU A 27 -42.92 99.98 39.91
N ARG A 28 -41.85 100.58 39.36
CA ARG A 28 -41.04 101.60 40.05
C ARG A 28 -41.49 103.05 39.82
N PHE A 29 -42.49 103.30 38.97
CA PHE A 29 -42.98 104.64 38.64
C PHE A 29 -44.32 105.03 39.29
N LEU A 30 -45.00 104.10 39.96
CA LEU A 30 -46.31 104.35 40.61
C LEU A 30 -46.28 104.25 42.15
N GLY A 31 -45.10 104.09 42.75
CA GLY A 31 -44.89 104.12 44.21
C GLY A 31 -43.96 105.26 44.62
N GLY A 32 -44.42 106.50 44.56
CA GLY A 32 -43.60 107.67 44.92
C GLY A 32 -44.43 108.93 45.11
N GLN A 33 -44.60 109.30 46.38
CA GLN A 33 -45.23 110.52 46.87
C GLN A 33 -44.76 111.79 46.14
N VAL A 34 -45.70 112.61 45.67
CA VAL A 34 -45.50 114.06 45.57
C VAL A 34 -46.63 114.74 46.33
N VAL A 35 -46.19 115.47 47.35
CA VAL A 35 -46.99 116.20 48.33
C VAL A 35 -47.22 117.62 47.81
N CYS A 36 -48.49 118.04 47.91
CA CYS A 36 -49.04 119.40 48.03
C CYS A 36 -48.86 120.42 46.88
N ALA A 37 -50.00 120.92 46.37
CA ALA A 37 -50.42 122.31 46.60
C ALA A 37 -51.81 122.61 45.98
N SER A 38 -52.88 122.43 46.76
CA SER A 38 -54.07 123.32 46.79
C SER A 38 -55.17 122.64 47.59
N GLY A 39 -55.54 123.25 48.72
CA GLY A 39 -56.50 122.70 49.65
C GLY A 39 -57.89 122.51 49.05
N GLN A 40 -58.45 121.33 49.31
CA GLN A 40 -59.87 121.09 49.50
C GLN A 40 -60.01 119.70 50.14
N ASP A 41 -60.28 119.69 51.43
CA ASP A 41 -60.65 118.48 52.17
C ASP A 41 -62.00 117.99 51.64
N VAL A 42 -62.00 116.77 51.08
CA VAL A 42 -63.22 116.01 50.78
C VAL A 42 -63.15 114.74 51.62
N GLU A 43 -63.74 114.78 52.81
CA GLU A 43 -64.10 113.58 53.56
C GLU A 43 -65.12 112.81 52.71
N MET A 44 -64.71 111.65 52.22
CA MET A 44 -65.55 110.75 51.43
C MET A 44 -65.74 109.47 52.25
N GLU A 45 -66.90 109.36 52.90
CA GLU A 45 -67.35 108.14 53.58
C GLU A 45 -67.42 106.98 52.57
N TRP A 46 -66.54 105.98 52.73
CA TRP A 46 -66.58 104.76 51.94
C TRP A 46 -67.55 103.75 52.54
N ASP A 47 -68.52 103.36 51.71
CA ASP A 47 -69.62 102.47 52.01
C ASP A 47 -69.14 101.06 52.39
N SER A 48 -69.40 100.65 53.63
CA SER A 48 -68.87 99.46 54.33
C SER A 48 -69.25 98.11 53.70
N GLN A 49 -70.12 98.06 52.68
CA GLN A 49 -70.56 96.82 52.04
C GLN A 49 -69.68 96.37 50.85
N ALA A 50 -68.88 97.26 50.25
CA ALA A 50 -68.03 96.91 49.11
C ALA A 50 -66.79 96.09 49.52
N THR A 51 -66.28 96.29 50.73
CA THR A 51 -65.00 95.72 51.22
C THR A 51 -65.08 94.23 51.55
N ASP A 52 -66.25 93.73 51.98
CA ASP A 52 -66.43 92.31 52.34
C ASP A 52 -66.57 91.38 51.13
N THR A 53 -67.10 91.89 50.02
CA THR A 53 -67.27 91.12 48.78
C THR A 53 -65.91 90.80 48.13
N TYR A 54 -65.01 91.80 48.08
CA TYR A 54 -63.64 91.62 47.57
C TYR A 54 -62.79 90.64 48.37
N ARG A 55 -62.99 90.58 49.70
CA ARG A 55 -62.24 89.63 50.56
C ARG A 55 -62.59 88.18 50.24
N ARG A 56 -63.89 87.87 50.07
CA ARG A 56 -64.34 86.49 49.77
C ARG A 56 -63.89 86.02 48.39
N GLU A 57 -63.89 86.89 47.40
CA GLU A 57 -63.39 86.55 46.05
C GLU A 57 -61.87 86.34 46.05
N SER A 58 -61.12 87.13 46.82
CA SER A 58 -59.67 86.96 46.98
C SER A 58 -59.30 85.61 47.62
N ASP A 59 -60.01 85.20 48.68
CA ASP A 59 -59.76 83.92 49.35
C ASP A 59 -60.09 82.71 48.45
N MET A 60 -61.14 82.78 47.63
CA MET A 60 -61.44 81.74 46.63
C MET A 60 -60.36 81.64 45.55
N LEU A 61 -59.83 82.77 45.09
CA LEU A 61 -58.74 82.78 44.10
C LEU A 61 -57.45 82.20 44.68
N LEU A 62 -57.14 82.47 45.95
CA LEU A 62 -55.98 81.89 46.64
C LEU A 62 -56.09 80.37 46.77
N GLN A 63 -57.25 79.85 47.17
CA GLN A 63 -57.47 78.39 47.22
C GLN A 63 -57.35 77.74 45.84
N ARG A 64 -57.83 78.43 44.78
CA ARG A 64 -57.72 77.93 43.41
C ARG A 64 -56.26 77.90 42.93
N ILE A 65 -55.47 78.92 43.30
CA ILE A 65 -54.04 78.98 42.99
C ILE A 65 -53.28 77.87 43.71
N GLU A 66 -53.57 77.58 44.97
CA GLU A 66 -52.95 76.48 45.72
C GLU A 66 -53.28 75.11 45.09
N THR A 67 -54.54 74.90 44.70
CA THR A 67 -54.95 73.65 44.03
C THR A 67 -54.21 73.46 42.70
N LEU A 68 -54.05 74.53 41.91
CA LEU A 68 -53.32 74.47 40.63
C LEU A 68 -51.82 74.24 40.82
N LYS A 69 -51.21 74.75 41.90
CA LYS A 69 -49.80 74.48 42.23
C LYS A 69 -49.56 73.01 42.53
N VAL A 70 -50.47 72.37 43.29
CA VAL A 70 -50.38 70.92 43.57
C VAL A 70 -50.49 70.10 42.28
N GLN A 71 -51.46 70.41 41.42
CA GLN A 71 -51.64 69.73 40.15
C GLN A 71 -50.45 69.91 39.19
N LEU A 72 -49.85 71.10 39.14
CA LEU A 72 -48.63 71.36 38.35
C LEU A 72 -47.43 70.58 38.89
N TYR A 73 -47.29 70.46 40.21
CA TYR A 73 -46.23 69.69 40.84
C TYR A 73 -46.37 68.19 40.53
N GLU A 74 -47.57 67.64 40.65
CA GLU A 74 -47.85 66.24 40.30
C GLU A 74 -47.62 65.95 38.81
N ARG A 75 -48.05 66.85 37.93
CA ARG A 75 -47.80 66.72 36.48
C ARG A 75 -46.31 66.77 36.15
N ASN A 76 -45.55 67.68 36.77
CA ASN A 76 -44.10 67.77 36.55
C ASN A 76 -43.37 66.54 37.09
N LYS A 77 -43.81 65.99 38.23
CA LYS A 77 -43.27 64.74 38.76
C LYS A 77 -43.51 63.56 37.79
N MET A 78 -44.72 63.44 37.24
CA MET A 78 -45.02 62.40 36.25
C MET A 78 -44.22 62.57 34.96
N LEU A 79 -43.98 63.80 34.50
CA LEU A 79 -43.14 64.06 33.31
C LEU A 79 -41.69 63.65 33.55
N GLN A 80 -41.13 63.97 34.72
CA GLN A 80 -39.76 63.56 35.07
C GLN A 80 -39.62 62.03 35.19
N GLU A 81 -40.63 61.36 35.74
CA GLU A 81 -40.65 59.89 35.81
C GLU A 81 -40.78 59.25 34.42
N ALA A 82 -41.60 59.82 33.54
CA ALA A 82 -41.73 59.37 32.15
C ALA A 82 -40.46 59.58 31.32
N GLU A 83 -39.73 60.69 31.52
CA GLU A 83 -38.45 60.94 30.87
C GLU A 83 -37.35 59.99 31.36
N LYS A 84 -37.30 59.70 32.67
CA LYS A 84 -36.39 58.70 33.22
C LYS A 84 -36.65 57.30 32.64
N LEU A 85 -37.91 56.91 32.51
CA LEU A 85 -38.28 55.63 31.91
C LEU A 85 -37.87 55.54 30.43
N LYS A 86 -38.09 56.61 29.66
CA LYS A 86 -37.65 56.69 28.26
C LYS A 86 -36.13 56.59 28.11
N MET A 87 -35.36 57.29 28.95
CA MET A 87 -33.90 57.18 28.93
C MET A 87 -33.40 55.79 29.31
N GLN A 88 -34.03 55.12 30.27
CA GLN A 88 -33.70 53.73 30.62
C GLN A 88 -33.99 52.76 29.48
N GLN A 89 -35.15 52.88 28.83
CA GLN A 89 -35.51 52.05 27.67
C GLN A 89 -34.55 52.26 26.48
N GLN A 90 -34.14 53.51 26.22
CA GLN A 90 -33.16 53.80 25.18
C GLN A 90 -31.77 53.22 25.50
N ALA A 91 -31.32 53.33 26.75
CA ALA A 91 -30.04 52.77 27.18
C ALA A 91 -30.02 51.22 27.13
N GLU A 92 -31.13 50.56 27.47
CA GLU A 92 -31.26 49.10 27.39
C GLU A 92 -31.36 48.60 25.94
N ALA A 93 -32.10 49.32 25.08
CA ALA A 93 -32.14 49.07 23.64
C ALA A 93 -30.76 49.23 22.99
N GLU A 94 -29.96 50.22 23.41
CA GLU A 94 -28.62 50.42 22.88
C GLU A 94 -27.64 49.35 23.37
N ARG A 95 -27.72 48.93 24.64
CA ARG A 95 -26.90 47.83 25.19
C ARG A 95 -27.20 46.50 24.51
N SER A 96 -28.48 46.18 24.32
CA SER A 96 -28.89 44.96 23.62
C SER A 96 -28.45 44.95 22.16
N ARG A 97 -28.52 46.10 21.47
CA ARG A 97 -28.03 46.24 20.09
C ARG A 97 -26.52 46.07 19.98
N ARG A 98 -25.73 46.66 20.89
CA ARG A 98 -24.27 46.49 20.93
C ARG A 98 -23.87 45.04 21.21
N LYS A 99 -24.54 44.39 22.16
CA LYS A 99 -24.30 42.98 22.48
C LYS A 99 -24.65 42.06 21.30
N ALA A 100 -25.77 42.30 20.63
CA ALA A 100 -26.16 41.54 19.43
C ALA A 100 -25.18 41.75 18.26
N GLU A 101 -24.62 42.95 18.10
CA GLU A 101 -23.61 43.23 17.08
C GLU A 101 -22.26 42.56 17.40
N GLU A 102 -21.85 42.55 18.67
CA GLU A 102 -20.64 41.86 19.13
C GLU A 102 -20.75 40.34 18.95
N ASP A 103 -21.87 39.74 19.39
CA ASP A 103 -22.16 38.32 19.21
C ASP A 103 -22.20 37.94 17.73
N ALA A 104 -22.75 38.79 16.86
CA ALA A 104 -22.77 38.57 15.42
C ALA A 104 -21.36 38.63 14.79
N ARG A 105 -20.51 39.55 15.25
CA ARG A 105 -19.10 39.66 14.79
C ARG A 105 -18.27 38.46 15.25
N GLU A 106 -18.42 38.03 16.49
CA GLU A 106 -17.74 36.83 17.00
C GLU A 106 -18.19 35.57 16.27
N ALA A 107 -19.49 35.41 16.01
CA ALA A 107 -20.01 34.29 15.24
C ALA A 107 -19.47 34.27 13.80
N ALA A 108 -19.39 35.44 13.15
CA ALA A 108 -18.81 35.57 11.81
C ALA A 108 -17.30 35.23 11.80
N GLN A 109 -16.54 35.68 12.79
CA GLN A 109 -15.11 35.36 12.91
C GLN A 109 -14.88 33.87 13.17
N ARG A 110 -15.66 33.23 14.05
CA ARG A 110 -15.58 31.79 14.28
C ARG A 110 -15.92 30.99 13.03
N LYS A 111 -16.97 31.39 12.30
CA LYS A 111 -17.35 30.76 11.03
C LYS A 111 -16.22 30.89 10.01
N HIS A 112 -15.62 32.07 9.86
CA HIS A 112 -14.50 32.28 8.95
C HIS A 112 -13.25 31.47 9.33
N GLN A 113 -12.92 31.39 10.64
CA GLN A 113 -11.82 30.55 11.12
C GLN A 113 -12.06 29.06 10.89
N MET A 114 -13.29 28.58 11.09
CA MET A 114 -13.65 27.19 10.78
C MET A 114 -13.57 26.89 9.28
N GLU A 115 -14.03 27.81 8.43
CA GLU A 115 -13.92 27.68 6.98
C GLU A 115 -12.45 27.66 6.51
N LEU A 116 -11.59 28.52 7.06
CA LEU A 116 -10.15 28.51 6.79
C LEU A 116 -9.47 27.22 7.27
N ALA A 117 -9.82 26.73 8.47
CA ALA A 117 -9.29 25.48 8.99
C ALA A 117 -9.74 24.27 8.14
N ALA A 118 -11.01 24.23 7.74
CA ALA A 118 -11.54 23.19 6.85
C ALA A 118 -10.90 23.25 5.46
N ALA A 119 -10.64 24.45 4.92
CA ALA A 119 -9.93 24.62 3.65
C ALA A 119 -8.47 24.16 3.73
N LYS A 120 -7.77 24.47 4.84
CA LYS A 120 -6.40 23.98 5.09
C LYS A 120 -6.35 22.46 5.20
N LEU A 121 -7.23 21.84 5.98
CA LEU A 121 -7.32 20.37 6.11
C LEU A 121 -7.56 19.70 4.74
N LYS A 122 -8.52 20.21 3.96
CA LYS A 122 -8.78 19.70 2.60
C LYS A 122 -7.57 19.85 1.68
N SER A 123 -6.85 20.96 1.75
CA SER A 123 -5.61 21.17 0.98
C SER A 123 -4.50 20.21 1.41
N GLU A 124 -4.31 19.98 2.71
CA GLU A 124 -3.31 19.06 3.24
C GLU A 124 -3.62 17.60 2.88
N GLU A 125 -4.89 17.19 2.97
CA GLU A 125 -5.34 15.87 2.51
C GLU A 125 -5.14 15.69 1.00
N ALA A 126 -5.47 16.70 0.20
CA ALA A 126 -5.23 16.68 -1.24
C ALA A 126 -3.73 16.58 -1.57
N GLN A 127 -2.87 17.30 -0.84
CA GLN A 127 -1.42 17.23 -1.00
C GLN A 127 -0.86 15.86 -0.60
N LYS A 128 -1.31 15.27 0.53
CA LYS A 128 -0.93 13.92 0.95
C LYS A 128 -1.34 12.87 -0.09
N LEU A 129 -2.57 12.94 -0.60
CA LEU A 129 -3.05 12.02 -1.63
C LEU A 129 -2.28 12.18 -2.95
N ALA A 130 -1.94 13.41 -3.34
CA ALA A 130 -1.12 13.66 -4.52
C ALA A 130 0.30 13.10 -4.36
N GLU A 131 0.90 13.27 -3.18
CA GLU A 131 2.23 12.74 -2.85
C GLU A 131 2.23 11.21 -2.82
N GLU A 132 1.23 10.58 -2.21
CA GLU A 132 1.07 9.12 -2.23
C GLU A 132 0.94 8.58 -3.65
N LYS A 133 0.16 9.24 -4.51
CA LYS A 133 0.04 8.89 -5.94
C LYS A 133 1.37 9.05 -6.67
N ARG A 134 2.15 10.10 -6.38
CA ARG A 134 3.49 10.32 -6.96
C ARG A 134 4.44 9.19 -6.55
N ILE A 135 4.56 8.91 -5.25
CA ILE A 135 5.38 7.82 -4.71
C ILE A 135 4.96 6.47 -5.29
N GLN A 136 3.65 6.21 -5.40
CA GLN A 136 3.15 4.97 -5.99
C GLN A 136 3.52 4.85 -7.48
N LYS A 137 3.44 5.94 -8.24
CA LYS A 137 3.84 5.98 -9.65
C LYS A 137 5.35 5.74 -9.79
N GLU A 138 6.18 6.37 -8.97
CA GLU A 138 7.64 6.16 -8.95
C GLU A 138 8.00 4.72 -8.60
N ARG A 139 7.36 4.14 -7.57
CA ARG A 139 7.56 2.73 -7.19
C ARG A 139 7.18 1.77 -8.31
N LYS A 140 6.07 2.03 -9.02
CA LYS A 140 5.66 1.25 -10.19
C LYS A 140 6.70 1.34 -11.31
N ALA A 141 7.13 2.55 -11.67
CA ALA A 141 8.13 2.77 -12.71
C ALA A 141 9.49 2.11 -12.38
N ALA A 142 9.94 2.21 -11.12
CA ALA A 142 11.16 1.55 -10.66
C ALA A 142 11.05 0.02 -10.73
N THR A 143 9.88 -0.54 -10.34
CA THR A 143 9.60 -1.98 -10.44
C THR A 143 9.62 -2.43 -11.89
N GLU A 144 8.93 -1.73 -12.79
CA GLU A 144 8.92 -2.03 -14.22
C GLU A 144 10.31 -1.99 -14.84
N LYS A 145 11.12 -0.97 -14.51
CA LYS A 145 12.51 -0.88 -14.97
C LYS A 145 13.33 -2.08 -14.51
N ARG A 146 13.17 -2.50 -13.25
CA ARG A 146 13.85 -3.67 -12.70
C ARG A 146 13.42 -4.96 -13.38
N VAL A 147 12.11 -5.15 -13.61
CA VAL A 147 11.59 -6.31 -14.35
C VAL A 147 12.17 -6.36 -15.76
N LYS A 148 12.17 -5.24 -16.49
CA LYS A 148 12.77 -5.16 -17.83
C LYS A 148 14.25 -5.53 -17.83
N ALA A 149 15.03 -5.08 -16.84
CA ALA A 149 16.44 -5.44 -16.72
C ALA A 149 16.65 -6.94 -16.46
N LEU A 150 15.82 -7.56 -15.62
CA LEU A 150 15.88 -9.00 -15.35
C LEU A 150 15.51 -9.83 -16.58
N VAL A 151 14.48 -9.42 -17.32
CA VAL A 151 14.09 -10.05 -18.58
C VAL A 151 15.20 -9.92 -19.63
N ALA A 152 15.84 -8.75 -19.73
CA ALA A 152 16.98 -8.56 -20.62
C ALA A 152 18.16 -9.48 -20.24
N LEU A 153 18.48 -9.60 -18.95
CA LEU A 153 19.49 -10.55 -18.47
C LEU A 153 19.14 -11.99 -18.84
N ALA A 154 17.88 -12.39 -18.68
CA ALA A 154 17.42 -13.73 -19.02
C ALA A 154 17.52 -14.02 -20.53
N LEU A 155 17.24 -13.02 -21.38
CA LEU A 155 17.46 -13.12 -22.83
C LEU A 155 18.96 -13.21 -23.17
N THR A 156 19.82 -12.43 -22.52
CA THR A 156 21.28 -12.53 -22.69
C THR A 156 21.78 -13.92 -22.34
N ARG A 157 21.33 -14.49 -21.22
CA ARG A 157 21.63 -15.86 -20.80
C ARG A 157 21.21 -16.89 -21.86
N ARG A 158 20.02 -16.74 -22.42
CA ARG A 158 19.52 -17.60 -23.50
C ARG A 158 20.40 -17.53 -24.76
N LYS A 159 20.84 -16.32 -25.16
CA LYS A 159 21.77 -16.13 -26.28
C LYS A 159 23.11 -16.82 -26.04
N LYS A 160 23.68 -16.67 -24.83
CA LYS A 160 24.93 -17.35 -24.44
C LYS A 160 24.82 -18.87 -24.49
N TYR A 161 23.68 -19.43 -24.08
CA TYR A 161 23.44 -20.87 -24.20
C TYR A 161 23.55 -21.31 -25.67
N ILE A 162 22.84 -20.63 -26.58
CA ILE A 162 22.80 -20.94 -28.01
C ILE A 162 24.21 -20.81 -28.63
N GLU A 163 24.93 -19.73 -28.35
CA GLU A 163 26.30 -19.49 -28.84
C GLU A 163 27.29 -20.60 -28.47
N ARG A 164 27.04 -21.31 -27.36
CA ARG A 164 27.89 -22.38 -26.88
C ARG A 164 27.36 -23.78 -27.22
N GLU A 165 26.12 -23.91 -27.67
CA GLU A 165 25.47 -25.20 -27.92
C GLU A 165 26.23 -25.99 -29.00
N GLU A 166 26.55 -25.37 -30.14
CA GLU A 166 27.32 -26.01 -31.22
C GLU A 166 28.69 -26.52 -30.75
N LYS A 167 29.39 -25.71 -29.93
CA LYS A 167 30.69 -26.08 -29.36
C LYS A 167 30.55 -27.19 -28.33
N THR A 168 29.45 -27.21 -27.57
CA THR A 168 29.12 -28.25 -26.60
C THR A 168 28.77 -29.57 -27.28
N GLU A 169 28.12 -29.54 -28.45
CA GLU A 169 27.89 -30.72 -29.27
C GLU A 169 29.20 -31.29 -29.82
N TRP A 170 30.07 -30.43 -30.37
CA TRP A 170 31.39 -30.84 -30.82
C TRP A 170 32.21 -31.44 -29.67
N PHE A 171 32.20 -30.79 -28.50
CA PHE A 171 32.82 -31.29 -27.27
C PHE A 171 32.29 -32.67 -26.89
N SER A 172 30.96 -32.84 -26.93
CA SER A 172 30.30 -34.11 -26.62
C SER A 172 30.71 -35.23 -27.57
N LYS A 173 30.92 -34.91 -28.86
CA LYS A 173 31.44 -35.86 -29.85
C LYS A 173 32.92 -36.20 -29.60
N LYS A 174 33.76 -35.20 -29.32
CA LYS A 174 35.20 -35.37 -29.06
C LYS A 174 35.48 -36.16 -27.79
N PHE A 175 34.74 -35.89 -26.71
CA PHE A 175 34.93 -36.53 -25.39
C PHE A 175 33.89 -37.60 -25.09
N LYS A 176 33.31 -38.23 -26.12
CA LYS A 176 32.16 -39.16 -26.04
C LYS A 176 32.22 -40.16 -24.88
N LYS A 177 33.38 -40.80 -24.64
CA LYS A 177 33.53 -41.78 -23.54
C LYS A 177 33.39 -41.12 -22.15
N LYS A 178 34.10 -40.01 -21.91
CA LYS A 178 34.05 -39.28 -20.63
C LYS A 178 32.65 -38.68 -20.41
N VAL A 179 32.08 -38.10 -21.45
CA VAL A 179 30.73 -37.50 -21.48
C VAL A 179 29.63 -38.52 -21.21
N ASN A 180 29.69 -39.70 -21.84
CA ASN A 180 28.75 -40.79 -21.56
C ASN A 180 28.89 -41.34 -20.14
N GLY A 181 30.12 -41.48 -19.62
CA GLY A 181 30.37 -41.85 -18.23
C GLY A 181 29.76 -40.84 -17.25
N CYS A 182 29.99 -39.55 -17.48
CA CYS A 182 29.41 -38.47 -16.68
C CYS A 182 27.88 -38.49 -16.73
N ARG A 183 27.27 -38.64 -17.92
CA ARG A 183 25.81 -38.76 -18.09
C ARG A 183 25.23 -39.91 -17.28
N MET A 184 25.84 -41.10 -17.37
CA MET A 184 25.39 -42.26 -16.60
C MET A 184 25.49 -42.03 -15.10
N ILE A 185 26.53 -41.32 -14.63
CA ILE A 185 26.68 -41.01 -13.21
C ILE A 185 25.60 -40.02 -12.76
N ILE A 186 25.32 -38.97 -13.53
CA ILE A 186 24.23 -38.02 -13.23
C ILE A 186 22.88 -38.74 -13.21
N GLN A 187 22.64 -39.60 -14.22
CA GLN A 187 21.45 -40.44 -14.29
C GLN A 187 21.32 -41.32 -13.06
N LYS A 188 22.40 -42.03 -12.70
CA LYS A 188 22.45 -42.83 -11.47
C LYS A 188 22.17 -41.94 -10.27
N THR A 189 22.80 -40.78 -10.08
CA THR A 189 22.49 -39.89 -8.95
C THR A 189 20.99 -39.59 -8.83
N GLY A 190 20.26 -39.50 -9.95
CA GLY A 190 18.81 -39.36 -9.95
C GLY A 190 18.05 -40.65 -9.65
N GLU A 191 18.45 -41.78 -10.23
CA GLU A 191 17.78 -43.09 -10.10
C GLU A 191 18.09 -43.83 -8.79
N THR A 192 19.28 -43.58 -8.23
CA THR A 192 19.88 -44.32 -7.11
C THR A 192 19.03 -44.03 -5.85
N VAL A 193 18.53 -42.81 -5.63
CA VAL A 193 17.58 -42.56 -4.52
C VAL A 193 16.29 -43.41 -4.63
N ALA A 194 15.85 -43.78 -5.84
CA ALA A 194 14.69 -44.63 -6.06
C ALA A 194 14.92 -46.14 -5.79
N ALA A 195 16.17 -46.58 -5.54
CA ALA A 195 16.55 -48.01 -5.47
C ALA A 195 17.64 -48.39 -4.44
N LEU A 196 18.04 -47.52 -3.51
CA LEU A 196 19.34 -47.66 -2.81
C LEU A 196 19.43 -48.65 -1.64
N LYS A 197 19.92 -49.86 -1.95
CA LYS A 197 21.12 -50.46 -1.36
C LYS A 197 22.23 -50.45 -2.43
N LEU A 198 23.22 -49.56 -2.41
CA LEU A 198 24.38 -49.61 -3.32
C LEU A 198 25.72 -49.33 -2.61
N GLY A 199 26.48 -50.39 -2.36
CA GLY A 199 27.89 -50.25 -1.97
C GLY A 199 28.73 -49.54 -3.02
N LEU A 200 28.93 -48.23 -2.84
CA LEU A 200 29.98 -47.43 -3.45
C LEU A 200 30.78 -46.75 -2.33
N THR A 201 31.75 -47.50 -1.82
CA THR A 201 32.80 -47.05 -0.91
C THR A 201 33.83 -46.22 -1.68
N GLY A 202 33.63 -44.90 -1.70
CA GLY A 202 34.55 -43.99 -2.36
C GLY A 202 34.19 -42.53 -2.10
N ASN A 203 35.16 -41.78 -1.57
CA ASN A 203 35.16 -40.35 -1.27
C ASN A 203 34.10 -39.52 -2.05
N ARG A 204 32.93 -39.31 -1.43
CA ARG A 204 31.70 -38.76 -2.06
C ARG A 204 31.75 -37.25 -2.34
N LYS A 205 32.90 -36.59 -2.12
CA LYS A 205 33.10 -35.13 -2.38
C LYS A 205 32.90 -34.72 -3.83
N TYR A 206 32.86 -35.69 -4.75
CA TYR A 206 32.59 -35.46 -6.16
C TYR A 206 31.67 -36.56 -6.69
N SER A 207 30.35 -36.38 -6.56
CA SER A 207 29.41 -36.99 -7.51
C SER A 207 30.04 -36.88 -8.90
N GLY A 208 30.26 -37.98 -9.65
CA GLY A 208 31.25 -38.03 -10.73
C GLY A 208 31.20 -36.97 -11.85
N ALA A 209 30.18 -36.10 -11.88
CA ALA A 209 30.24 -34.80 -12.56
C ALA A 209 31.36 -33.86 -12.07
N GLY A 210 31.59 -33.75 -10.75
CA GLY A 210 32.69 -32.95 -10.19
C GLY A 210 34.06 -33.52 -10.58
N THR A 211 34.26 -34.83 -10.42
CA THR A 211 35.51 -35.49 -10.85
C THR A 211 35.76 -35.29 -12.34
N PHE A 212 34.71 -35.34 -13.17
CA PHE A 212 34.82 -35.03 -14.59
C PHE A 212 35.26 -33.59 -14.84
N LEU A 213 34.71 -32.61 -14.11
CA LEU A 213 35.14 -31.21 -14.23
C LEU A 213 36.56 -30.99 -13.72
N ASP A 214 36.99 -31.66 -12.66
CA ASP A 214 38.37 -31.60 -12.15
C ASP A 214 39.36 -32.17 -13.16
N GLN A 215 39.05 -33.34 -13.72
CA GLN A 215 39.84 -33.93 -14.81
C GLN A 215 39.87 -33.01 -16.02
N LEU A 216 38.75 -32.36 -16.37
CA LEU A 216 38.71 -31.44 -17.49
C LEU A 216 39.51 -30.17 -17.24
N LYS A 217 39.47 -29.64 -16.01
CA LYS A 217 40.27 -28.49 -15.56
C LYS A 217 41.76 -28.78 -15.62
N GLN A 218 42.17 -30.02 -15.37
CA GLN A 218 43.57 -30.47 -15.45
C GLN A 218 43.99 -30.77 -16.90
N ASP A 219 43.22 -31.56 -17.64
CA ASP A 219 43.59 -32.09 -18.96
C ASP A 219 43.37 -31.08 -20.10
N ALA A 220 42.32 -30.26 -20.01
CA ALA A 220 41.88 -29.37 -21.08
C ALA A 220 41.08 -28.16 -20.51
N PRO A 221 41.73 -27.22 -19.81
CA PRO A 221 41.05 -26.12 -19.12
C PRO A 221 40.21 -25.25 -20.05
N ASP A 222 40.62 -25.05 -21.30
CA ASP A 222 39.85 -24.29 -22.31
C ASP A 222 38.50 -24.94 -22.67
N MET A 223 38.36 -26.24 -22.40
CA MET A 223 37.14 -27.00 -22.65
C MET A 223 36.19 -27.03 -21.45
N LEU A 224 36.63 -26.53 -20.29
CA LEU A 224 35.88 -26.55 -19.04
C LEU A 224 34.48 -25.91 -19.17
N PRO A 225 34.30 -24.75 -19.84
CA PRO A 225 32.97 -24.17 -20.03
C PRO A 225 32.00 -25.08 -20.78
N TYR A 226 32.46 -25.86 -21.76
CA TYR A 226 31.60 -26.78 -22.51
C TYR A 226 31.23 -28.02 -21.67
N GLY A 227 32.16 -28.48 -20.83
CA GLY A 227 31.88 -29.54 -19.86
C GLY A 227 30.85 -29.13 -18.81
N MET A 228 30.96 -27.90 -18.30
CA MET A 228 29.98 -27.32 -17.38
C MET A 228 28.60 -27.20 -18.02
N GLN A 229 28.49 -26.70 -19.24
CA GLN A 229 27.21 -26.56 -19.94
C GLN A 229 26.60 -27.93 -20.25
N PHE A 230 27.42 -28.90 -20.67
CA PHE A 230 26.98 -30.28 -20.86
C PHE A 230 26.35 -30.86 -19.57
N ILE A 231 27.01 -30.67 -18.43
CA ILE A 231 26.51 -31.14 -17.13
C ILE A 231 25.21 -30.39 -16.76
N ALA A 232 25.18 -29.07 -16.90
CA ALA A 232 23.99 -28.26 -16.62
C ALA A 232 22.79 -28.73 -17.46
N SER A 233 22.96 -28.87 -18.78
CA SER A 233 21.93 -29.40 -19.70
C SER A 233 21.49 -30.80 -19.32
N THR A 234 22.42 -31.66 -18.90
CA THR A 234 22.08 -33.02 -18.48
C THR A 234 21.26 -33.02 -17.18
N ILE A 235 21.66 -32.25 -16.17
CA ILE A 235 20.94 -32.11 -14.89
C ILE A 235 19.52 -31.57 -15.13
N VAL A 236 19.38 -30.45 -15.87
CA VAL A 236 18.07 -29.84 -16.13
C VAL A 236 17.19 -30.76 -16.98
N THR A 237 17.77 -31.50 -17.93
CA THR A 237 17.03 -32.50 -18.70
C THR A 237 16.50 -33.60 -17.79
N PHE A 238 17.31 -34.19 -16.92
CA PHE A 238 16.86 -35.24 -16.00
C PHE A 238 15.80 -34.71 -15.02
N ALA A 239 16.03 -33.52 -14.45
CA ALA A 239 15.07 -32.86 -13.58
C ALA A 239 13.72 -32.59 -14.28
N GLY A 240 13.74 -32.33 -15.60
CA GLY A 240 12.54 -32.09 -16.40
C GLY A 240 11.87 -33.33 -17.01
N SER A 241 12.54 -34.50 -17.04
CA SER A 241 12.07 -35.67 -17.81
C SER A 241 11.48 -36.81 -16.96
N ASN A 242 11.87 -36.92 -15.69
CA ASN A 242 11.74 -38.19 -14.94
C ASN A 242 10.77 -38.20 -13.75
N THR A 243 9.65 -37.46 -13.77
CA THR A 243 8.77 -37.46 -12.59
C THR A 243 7.30 -37.16 -12.87
N ALA A 244 6.43 -38.12 -12.55
CA ALA A 244 5.06 -37.81 -12.16
C ALA A 244 5.09 -36.86 -10.93
N PRO A 245 4.20 -35.84 -10.84
CA PRO A 245 4.25 -34.84 -9.77
C PRO A 245 4.05 -35.39 -8.35
N ASP A 246 3.47 -36.58 -8.22
CA ASP A 246 2.79 -36.99 -6.97
C ASP A 246 3.43 -38.17 -6.23
N SER A 247 4.66 -38.59 -6.57
CA SER A 247 5.35 -39.65 -5.83
C SER A 247 6.52 -39.12 -5.00
N ILE A 248 6.69 -39.66 -3.79
CA ILE A 248 7.85 -39.44 -2.91
C ILE A 248 9.16 -39.70 -3.67
N LYS A 249 9.20 -40.76 -4.48
CA LYS A 249 10.32 -41.14 -5.35
C LYS A 249 10.68 -40.07 -6.38
N ALA A 250 9.68 -39.43 -6.97
CA ALA A 250 9.89 -38.28 -7.83
C ALA A 250 10.46 -37.07 -7.08
N GLY A 251 10.05 -36.86 -5.82
CA GLY A 251 10.64 -35.84 -4.94
C GLY A 251 12.12 -36.09 -4.68
N GLU A 252 12.47 -37.33 -4.30
CA GLU A 252 13.83 -37.81 -4.03
C GLU A 252 14.82 -37.56 -5.19
N THR A 253 14.47 -38.02 -6.41
CA THR A 253 15.28 -37.78 -7.62
C THR A 253 15.49 -36.30 -7.90
N LYS A 254 14.45 -35.46 -7.72
CA LYS A 254 14.54 -34.01 -7.92
C LYS A 254 15.51 -33.37 -6.93
N TYR A 255 15.43 -33.73 -5.65
CA TYR A 255 16.30 -33.17 -4.62
C TYR A 255 17.76 -33.58 -4.80
N ALA A 256 18.04 -34.81 -5.24
CA ALA A 256 19.40 -35.23 -5.56
C ALA A 256 20.02 -34.37 -6.69
N MET A 257 19.25 -34.09 -7.74
CA MET A 257 19.69 -33.19 -8.83
C MET A 257 19.88 -31.75 -8.35
N VAL A 258 19.01 -31.27 -7.46
CA VAL A 258 19.12 -29.93 -6.85
C VAL A 258 20.42 -29.80 -6.05
N TYR A 259 20.73 -30.76 -5.17
CA TYR A 259 21.96 -30.73 -4.39
C TYR A 259 23.19 -30.81 -5.27
N LEU A 260 23.18 -31.70 -6.27
CA LEU A 260 24.25 -31.78 -7.25
C LEU A 260 24.49 -30.41 -7.92
N ALA A 261 23.44 -29.75 -8.38
CA ALA A 261 23.55 -28.45 -9.03
C ALA A 261 24.12 -27.37 -8.10
N VAL A 262 23.69 -27.33 -6.83
CA VAL A 262 24.18 -26.35 -5.84
C VAL A 262 25.63 -26.62 -5.46
N ILE A 263 26.01 -27.88 -5.23
CA ILE A 263 27.38 -28.29 -4.92
C ILE A 263 28.33 -27.90 -6.07
N LEU A 264 27.95 -28.20 -7.31
CA LEU A 264 28.76 -27.82 -8.48
C LEU A 264 28.83 -26.29 -8.63
N SER A 265 27.74 -25.57 -8.35
CA SER A 265 27.70 -24.11 -8.40
C SER A 265 28.62 -23.42 -7.39
N ILE A 266 28.85 -24.06 -6.24
CA ILE A 266 29.74 -23.56 -5.18
C ILE A 266 31.20 -23.90 -5.51
N ASN A 267 31.47 -25.12 -6.00
CA ASN A 267 32.83 -25.61 -6.22
C ASN A 267 33.44 -25.17 -7.57
N TYR A 268 32.63 -24.76 -8.54
CA TYR A 268 33.08 -24.41 -9.88
C TYR A 268 32.58 -23.03 -10.31
N ASP A 269 33.50 -22.08 -10.36
CA ASP A 269 33.21 -20.71 -10.79
C ASP A 269 32.55 -20.68 -12.18
N GLY A 270 31.45 -19.94 -12.28
CA GLY A 270 30.68 -19.80 -13.51
C GLY A 270 29.70 -20.94 -13.81
N PHE A 271 29.75 -22.08 -13.09
CA PHE A 271 28.80 -23.17 -13.28
C PHE A 271 27.36 -22.71 -13.02
N TYR A 272 27.14 -21.90 -11.98
CA TYR A 272 25.82 -21.37 -11.67
C TYR A 272 25.21 -20.53 -12.80
N GLU A 273 26.02 -19.69 -13.43
CA GLU A 273 25.54 -18.87 -14.56
C GLU A 273 25.16 -19.77 -15.74
N GLN A 274 25.95 -20.81 -16.02
CA GLN A 274 25.62 -21.79 -17.08
C GLN A 274 24.38 -22.61 -16.76
N LEU A 275 24.17 -22.97 -15.49
CA LEU A 275 22.92 -23.60 -15.04
C LEU A 275 21.72 -22.70 -15.33
N LEU A 276 21.81 -21.40 -15.01
CA LEU A 276 20.75 -20.44 -15.29
C LEU A 276 20.57 -20.18 -16.80
N GLU A 277 21.64 -20.17 -17.59
CA GLU A 277 21.59 -20.13 -19.05
C GLU A 277 20.77 -21.31 -19.61
N THR A 278 21.10 -22.53 -19.17
CA THR A 278 20.37 -23.75 -19.55
C THR A 278 18.91 -23.70 -19.10
N VAL A 279 18.63 -23.33 -17.85
CA VAL A 279 17.27 -23.25 -17.32
C VAL A 279 16.43 -22.24 -18.11
N ASN A 280 16.97 -21.06 -18.44
CA ASN A 280 16.28 -20.03 -19.21
C ASN A 280 16.05 -20.43 -20.67
N PHE A 281 16.97 -21.22 -21.24
CA PHE A 281 16.81 -21.75 -22.58
C PHE A 281 15.74 -22.84 -22.62
N MET A 282 15.79 -23.80 -21.69
CA MET A 282 14.89 -24.95 -21.66
C MET A 282 13.49 -24.62 -21.12
N CYS A 283 13.35 -23.59 -20.30
CA CYS A 283 12.10 -23.20 -19.67
C CYS A 283 11.88 -21.68 -19.74
N PRO A 284 11.03 -21.17 -20.65
CA PRO A 284 10.72 -19.73 -20.75
C PRO A 284 9.92 -19.19 -19.56
N TYR A 285 9.57 -20.05 -18.60
CA TYR A 285 8.86 -19.72 -17.35
C TYR A 285 9.78 -19.66 -16.13
N ALA A 286 11.06 -20.02 -16.29
CA ALA A 286 12.04 -19.89 -15.22
C ALA A 286 12.21 -18.43 -14.75
N TRP A 287 11.89 -17.46 -15.62
CA TRP A 287 11.78 -16.05 -15.26
C TRP A 287 10.45 -15.46 -15.73
N PRO A 288 9.69 -14.77 -14.85
CA PRO A 288 8.47 -14.09 -15.24
C PRO A 288 8.73 -13.02 -16.31
N GLY A 289 7.95 -13.02 -17.39
CA GLY A 289 8.09 -12.11 -18.53
C GLY A 289 9.05 -12.57 -19.63
N LEU A 290 9.83 -13.64 -19.42
CA LEU A 290 10.77 -14.15 -20.42
C LEU A 290 10.03 -14.73 -21.65
N ARG A 291 8.98 -15.52 -21.44
CA ARG A 291 8.13 -16.05 -22.52
C ARG A 291 7.62 -14.93 -23.43
N GLU A 292 7.03 -13.88 -22.85
CA GLU A 292 6.46 -12.75 -23.59
C GLU A 292 7.55 -12.02 -24.36
N ALA A 293 8.74 -11.90 -23.78
CA ALA A 293 9.88 -11.30 -24.45
C ALA A 293 10.35 -12.15 -25.65
N ILE A 294 10.37 -13.48 -25.53
CA ILE A 294 10.70 -14.39 -26.64
C ILE A 294 9.66 -14.26 -27.77
N VAL A 295 8.37 -14.31 -27.43
CA VAL A 295 7.27 -14.16 -28.41
C VAL A 295 7.41 -12.83 -29.16
N ARG A 296 7.73 -11.75 -28.44
CA ARG A 296 7.93 -10.43 -29.05
C ARG A 296 9.18 -10.36 -29.93
N ASP A 297 10.29 -10.98 -29.54
CA ASP A 297 11.55 -10.97 -30.29
C ASP A 297 11.44 -11.75 -31.62
N MET A 298 10.65 -12.83 -31.63
CA MET A 298 10.37 -13.63 -32.83
C MET A 298 9.50 -12.90 -33.87
N GLY A 299 8.68 -11.93 -33.42
CA GLY A 299 7.77 -11.17 -34.27
C GLY A 299 6.60 -11.97 -34.83
N GLU A 300 5.71 -11.29 -35.56
CA GLU A 300 4.45 -11.88 -36.09
C GLU A 300 4.66 -12.82 -37.30
N LYS A 301 5.86 -12.81 -37.91
CA LYS A 301 6.17 -13.59 -39.11
C LYS A 301 6.83 -14.94 -38.82
N ALA A 302 7.16 -15.26 -37.56
CA ALA A 302 7.75 -16.54 -37.20
C ALA A 302 6.75 -17.68 -37.44
N SER A 303 7.24 -18.81 -37.96
CA SER A 303 6.39 -19.99 -38.10
C SER A 303 5.96 -20.50 -36.72
N GLN A 304 4.83 -21.22 -36.64
CA GLN A 304 4.40 -21.83 -35.38
C GLN A 304 5.42 -22.83 -34.83
N GLU A 305 6.15 -23.51 -35.72
CA GLU A 305 7.19 -24.48 -35.34
C GLU A 305 8.41 -23.78 -34.76
N ASP A 306 8.88 -22.70 -35.38
CA ASP A 306 9.98 -21.88 -34.86
C ASP A 306 9.61 -21.28 -33.50
N LEU A 307 8.37 -20.81 -33.36
CA LEU A 307 7.89 -20.27 -32.09
C LEU A 307 7.83 -21.36 -31.00
N LYS A 308 7.32 -22.55 -31.32
CA LYS A 308 7.32 -23.69 -30.38
C LYS A 308 8.74 -24.07 -29.97
N SER A 309 9.67 -24.17 -30.92
CA SER A 309 11.08 -24.43 -30.65
C SER A 309 11.70 -23.35 -29.75
N ALA A 310 11.44 -22.06 -30.04
CA ALA A 310 11.91 -20.94 -29.22
C ALA A 310 11.30 -20.93 -27.80
N LEU A 311 10.09 -21.44 -27.63
CA LEU A 311 9.47 -21.67 -26.32
C LEU A 311 9.94 -22.95 -25.63
N GLY A 312 10.83 -23.72 -26.27
CA GLY A 312 11.45 -24.90 -25.69
C GLY A 312 10.62 -26.18 -25.84
N TYR A 313 9.67 -26.25 -26.78
CA TYR A 313 9.00 -27.50 -27.14
C TYR A 313 9.99 -28.48 -27.77
N LYS A 314 9.83 -29.76 -27.45
CA LYS A 314 10.52 -30.84 -28.18
C LYS A 314 9.73 -31.22 -29.45
N PRO A 315 10.39 -31.74 -30.50
CA PRO A 315 9.70 -32.23 -31.69
C PRO A 315 8.66 -33.29 -31.33
N GLY A 316 7.41 -33.10 -31.80
CA GLY A 316 6.29 -34.01 -31.53
C GLY A 316 5.74 -33.98 -30.09
N GLU A 317 6.23 -33.09 -29.23
CA GLU A 317 5.79 -33.02 -27.83
C GLU A 317 4.35 -32.51 -27.71
N GLN A 318 3.54 -33.25 -26.96
CA GLN A 318 2.18 -32.86 -26.66
C GLN A 318 2.15 -31.74 -25.62
N MET A 319 1.12 -30.91 -25.67
CA MET A 319 0.94 -29.80 -24.72
C MET A 319 1.00 -30.27 -23.26
N ALA A 320 0.39 -31.42 -22.95
CA ALA A 320 0.38 -31.93 -21.58
C ALA A 320 1.79 -32.27 -21.06
N ASP A 321 2.62 -32.90 -21.90
CA ASP A 321 3.99 -33.28 -21.58
C ASP A 321 4.90 -32.05 -21.46
N TYR A 322 4.73 -31.09 -22.37
CA TYR A 322 5.41 -29.79 -22.32
C TYR A 322 5.18 -29.09 -20.99
N ILE A 323 3.92 -29.00 -20.53
CA ILE A 323 3.59 -28.35 -19.25
C ILE A 323 4.13 -29.11 -18.06
N ALA A 324 4.02 -30.44 -18.05
CA ALA A 324 4.60 -31.25 -16.99
C ALA A 324 6.11 -31.02 -16.87
N ARG A 325 6.82 -30.95 -18.01
CA ARG A 325 8.26 -30.63 -18.06
C ARG A 325 8.57 -29.22 -17.57
N MET A 326 7.79 -28.21 -17.96
CA MET A 326 7.95 -26.84 -17.47
C MET A 326 7.77 -26.77 -15.95
N GLN A 327 6.74 -27.42 -15.40
CA GLN A 327 6.51 -27.49 -13.95
C GLN A 327 7.67 -28.18 -13.24
N ALA A 328 8.22 -29.26 -13.81
CA ALA A 328 9.35 -29.97 -13.23
C ALA A 328 10.63 -29.11 -13.21
N ILE A 329 10.94 -28.38 -14.29
CA ILE A 329 12.08 -27.45 -14.34
C ILE A 329 11.90 -26.29 -13.36
N VAL A 330 10.70 -25.71 -13.26
CA VAL A 330 10.38 -24.64 -12.30
C VAL A 330 10.49 -25.14 -10.86
N GLY A 331 10.02 -26.37 -10.58
CA GLY A 331 10.20 -27.01 -9.27
C GLY A 331 11.67 -27.29 -8.95
N PHE A 332 12.47 -27.73 -9.93
CA PHE A 332 13.91 -27.87 -9.78
C PHE A 332 14.59 -26.54 -9.44
N LEU A 333 14.26 -25.47 -10.15
CA LEU A 333 14.78 -24.13 -9.87
C LEU A 333 14.40 -23.64 -8.46
N ALA A 334 13.16 -23.89 -8.03
CA ALA A 334 12.71 -23.63 -6.66
C ALA A 334 13.56 -24.39 -5.63
N GLY A 335 13.91 -25.65 -5.95
CA GLY A 335 14.79 -26.49 -5.16
C GLY A 335 16.18 -25.89 -5.01
N VAL A 336 16.78 -25.47 -6.12
CA VAL A 336 18.08 -24.77 -6.12
C VAL A 336 18.02 -23.56 -5.20
N TYR A 337 17.04 -22.68 -5.36
CA TYR A 337 16.91 -21.47 -4.55
C TYR A 337 16.66 -21.72 -3.06
N GLN A 338 15.90 -22.75 -2.69
CA GLN A 338 15.63 -23.00 -1.27
C GLN A 338 16.76 -23.74 -0.55
N THR A 339 17.75 -24.27 -1.29
CA THR A 339 18.79 -25.10 -0.70
C THR A 339 19.63 -24.29 0.27
N SER A 340 19.56 -24.63 1.56
CA SER A 340 20.42 -24.05 2.57
C SER A 340 21.81 -24.68 2.49
N VAL A 341 22.84 -23.83 2.35
CA VAL A 341 24.25 -24.27 2.31
C VAL A 341 24.67 -24.85 3.66
N ASP A 342 24.10 -24.39 4.77
CA ASP A 342 24.34 -24.94 6.10
C ASP A 342 24.05 -26.45 6.18
N MET A 343 23.13 -26.97 5.36
CA MET A 343 22.83 -28.41 5.32
C MET A 343 23.90 -29.21 4.57
N LEU A 344 24.69 -28.55 3.71
CA LEU A 344 25.77 -29.15 2.92
C LEU A 344 27.15 -29.03 3.59
N GLU A 345 27.26 -28.23 4.65
CA GLU A 345 28.50 -27.98 5.40
C GLU A 345 28.60 -28.79 6.70
N LYS A 346 27.47 -29.28 7.22
CA LYS A 346 27.42 -29.96 8.52
C LYS A 346 27.66 -31.45 8.38
N GLU A 347 28.41 -32.01 9.33
CA GLU A 347 28.49 -33.45 9.53
C GLU A 347 27.09 -34.06 9.64
N PRO A 348 26.84 -35.24 9.04
CA PRO A 348 27.79 -36.09 8.30
C PRO A 348 27.94 -35.77 6.79
N PHE A 349 27.31 -34.71 6.29
CA PHE A 349 27.15 -34.41 4.85
C PHE A 349 28.13 -33.37 4.33
N VAL A 350 29.38 -33.31 4.80
CA VAL A 350 30.35 -32.24 4.41
C VAL A 350 30.70 -32.31 2.91
N LEU A 351 29.82 -31.73 2.08
CA LEU A 351 29.80 -31.79 0.61
C LEU A 351 30.33 -30.50 -0.02
N VAL A 352 30.38 -29.41 0.74
CA VAL A 352 30.99 -28.13 0.33
C VAL A 352 31.95 -27.61 1.40
N PRO A 353 32.91 -26.74 1.04
CA PRO A 353 33.83 -26.14 2.02
C PRO A 353 33.07 -25.35 3.10
N ALA A 354 33.57 -25.35 4.34
CA ALA A 354 32.98 -24.57 5.42
C ALA A 354 32.99 -23.06 5.12
N GLY A 355 31.89 -22.37 5.42
CA GLY A 355 31.74 -20.94 5.14
C GLY A 355 31.44 -20.62 3.68
N SER A 356 31.08 -21.62 2.88
CA SER A 356 30.52 -21.42 1.55
C SER A 356 29.22 -20.64 1.63
N LYS A 357 28.89 -19.94 0.55
CA LYS A 357 27.64 -19.20 0.42
C LYS A 357 26.83 -19.77 -0.74
N HIS A 358 25.52 -19.56 -0.68
CA HIS A 358 24.67 -19.88 -1.81
C HIS A 358 25.17 -19.12 -3.06
N PRO A 359 25.19 -19.74 -4.26
CA PRO A 359 25.75 -19.11 -5.46
C PRO A 359 25.04 -17.81 -5.89
N GLU A 360 23.80 -17.62 -5.46
CA GLU A 360 23.12 -16.31 -5.54
C GLU A 360 23.62 -15.32 -4.50
N ALA A 361 24.08 -14.15 -4.96
CA ALA A 361 24.69 -13.12 -4.12
C ALA A 361 23.78 -12.60 -3.00
N GLU A 362 22.48 -12.46 -3.27
CA GLU A 362 21.48 -12.03 -2.28
C GLU A 362 20.90 -13.21 -1.45
N GLY A 363 21.36 -14.43 -1.71
CA GLY A 363 20.83 -15.67 -1.14
C GLY A 363 19.70 -16.28 -1.97
N GLY A 364 19.67 -17.61 -2.05
CA GLY A 364 18.70 -18.34 -2.87
C GLY A 364 17.24 -18.06 -2.49
N ILE A 365 16.93 -17.98 -1.18
CA ILE A 365 15.55 -17.75 -0.73
C ILE A 365 15.00 -16.36 -1.15
N VAL A 366 15.87 -15.36 -1.27
CA VAL A 366 15.50 -14.03 -1.76
C VAL A 366 15.10 -14.11 -3.23
N GLN A 367 15.81 -14.90 -4.04
CA GLN A 367 15.43 -15.14 -5.42
C GLN A 367 14.14 -15.96 -5.53
N ALA A 368 13.90 -16.92 -4.64
CA ALA A 368 12.62 -17.63 -4.60
C ALA A 368 11.45 -16.68 -4.32
N TRP A 369 11.59 -15.79 -3.32
CA TRP A 369 10.58 -14.78 -3.03
C TRP A 369 10.37 -13.81 -4.20
N ARG A 370 11.47 -13.40 -4.85
CA ARG A 370 11.43 -12.54 -6.04
C ARG A 370 10.70 -13.22 -7.19
N TRP A 371 10.97 -14.49 -7.46
CA TRP A 371 10.32 -15.25 -8.51
C TRP A 371 8.80 -15.27 -8.31
N VAL A 372 8.33 -15.64 -7.10
CA VAL A 372 6.89 -15.67 -6.80
C VAL A 372 6.26 -14.29 -6.90
N SER A 373 6.91 -13.26 -6.34
CA SER A 373 6.41 -11.89 -6.37
C SER A 373 6.33 -11.34 -7.79
N LEU A 374 7.33 -11.61 -8.64
CA LEU A 374 7.32 -11.19 -10.04
C LEU A 374 6.26 -11.94 -10.84
N SER A 375 6.11 -13.24 -10.62
CA SER A 375 5.05 -14.06 -11.26
C SER A 375 3.65 -13.50 -10.97
N LEU A 376 3.42 -12.98 -9.77
CA LEU A 376 2.12 -12.41 -9.37
C LEU A 376 1.89 -10.97 -9.81
N ASN A 377 2.97 -10.23 -10.05
CA ASN A 377 2.90 -8.87 -10.59
C ASN A 377 2.84 -8.85 -12.12
N HIS A 378 3.08 -9.98 -12.76
CA HIS A 378 2.90 -10.14 -14.20
C HIS A 378 1.46 -10.55 -14.52
N GLU A 379 0.98 -10.23 -15.73
CA GLU A 379 -0.33 -10.68 -16.16
C GLU A 379 -0.37 -12.23 -16.17
N PRO A 380 -1.31 -12.86 -15.44
CA PRO A 380 -1.39 -14.32 -15.39
C PRO A 380 -1.87 -14.87 -16.72
N PHE A 381 -1.30 -16.00 -17.12
CA PHE A 381 -1.69 -16.77 -18.30
C PHE A 381 -2.16 -18.17 -17.89
N ARG A 382 -2.60 -18.97 -18.86
CA ARG A 382 -3.23 -20.29 -18.64
C ARG A 382 -2.47 -21.20 -17.67
N TRP A 383 -1.13 -21.16 -17.67
CA TRP A 383 -0.30 -22.07 -16.88
C TRP A 383 0.29 -21.46 -15.61
N THR A 384 0.07 -20.17 -15.34
CA THR A 384 0.57 -19.49 -14.13
C THR A 384 0.20 -20.22 -12.84
N PRO A 385 -1.06 -20.68 -12.62
CA PRO A 385 -1.40 -21.42 -11.40
C PRO A 385 -0.56 -22.69 -11.21
N TYR A 386 -0.36 -23.44 -12.29
CA TYR A 386 0.34 -24.73 -12.24
C TYR A 386 1.84 -24.59 -11.96
N LEU A 387 2.44 -23.52 -12.50
CA LEU A 387 3.85 -23.18 -12.26
C LEU A 387 4.04 -22.66 -10.83
N LEU A 388 3.12 -21.83 -10.32
CA LEU A 388 3.13 -21.37 -8.93
C LEU A 388 2.97 -22.54 -7.96
N GLN A 389 2.06 -23.48 -8.23
CA GLN A 389 1.90 -24.69 -7.44
C GLN A 389 3.19 -25.51 -7.43
N ALA A 390 3.78 -25.79 -8.60
CA ALA A 390 5.03 -26.56 -8.68
C ALA A 390 6.18 -25.90 -7.91
N PHE A 391 6.30 -24.57 -8.03
CA PHE A 391 7.33 -23.79 -7.33
C PHE A 391 7.13 -23.81 -5.80
N LEU A 392 5.89 -23.59 -5.33
CA LEU A 392 5.55 -23.51 -3.91
C LEU A 392 5.44 -24.88 -3.23
N ALA A 393 5.14 -25.94 -3.99
CA ALA A 393 5.22 -27.30 -3.48
C ALA A 393 6.66 -27.68 -3.07
N VAL A 394 7.66 -27.05 -3.70
CA VAL A 394 9.08 -27.24 -3.40
C VAL A 394 9.57 -26.22 -2.38
N SER A 395 9.43 -24.92 -2.66
CA SER A 395 10.04 -23.85 -1.84
C SER A 395 9.12 -23.26 -0.77
N GLY A 396 7.83 -23.58 -0.77
CA GLY A 396 6.82 -22.94 0.08
C GLY A 396 7.08 -23.10 1.57
N PHE A 397 7.64 -24.25 1.99
CA PHE A 397 8.04 -24.49 3.37
C PHE A 397 9.13 -23.52 3.83
N GLU A 398 10.25 -23.45 3.10
CA GLU A 398 11.34 -22.53 3.45
C GLU A 398 10.93 -21.06 3.32
N LEU A 399 10.15 -20.70 2.29
CA LEU A 399 9.58 -19.36 2.18
C LEU A 399 8.68 -19.01 3.37
N SER A 400 7.95 -19.98 3.92
CA SER A 400 7.14 -19.76 5.13
C SER A 400 7.99 -19.54 6.37
N ARG A 401 9.13 -20.24 6.49
CA ARG A 401 10.08 -20.05 7.59
C ARG A 401 10.74 -18.67 7.54
N HIS A 402 11.17 -18.25 6.35
CA HIS A 402 11.90 -16.99 6.18
C HIS A 402 11.00 -15.74 6.07
N CYS A 403 9.84 -15.85 5.41
CA CYS A 403 8.96 -14.70 5.14
C CYS A 403 7.69 -14.67 6.03
N GLY A 404 7.47 -15.69 6.86
CA GLY A 404 6.46 -15.73 7.94
C GLY A 404 5.10 -15.15 7.56
N LYS A 405 4.72 -14.04 8.20
CA LYS A 405 3.43 -13.36 7.97
C LYS A 405 3.20 -12.94 6.52
N GLN A 406 4.25 -12.59 5.76
CA GLN A 406 4.10 -12.18 4.36
C GLN A 406 3.78 -13.37 3.47
N MET A 407 4.42 -14.52 3.70
CA MET A 407 4.08 -15.75 2.98
C MET A 407 2.65 -16.20 3.26
N LYS A 408 2.16 -16.05 4.49
CA LYS A 408 0.77 -16.31 4.84
C LYS A 408 -0.21 -15.41 4.08
N LYS A 409 0.08 -14.11 3.94
CA LYS A 409 -0.75 -13.18 3.13
C LYS A 409 -0.74 -13.61 1.65
N LEU A 410 0.42 -13.99 1.13
CA LEU A 410 0.57 -14.47 -0.23
C LEU A 410 -0.23 -15.74 -0.48
N ALA A 411 -0.14 -16.72 0.42
CA ALA A 411 -0.88 -17.97 0.33
C ALA A 411 -2.39 -17.75 0.35
N LYS A 412 -2.89 -16.83 1.20
CA LYS A 412 -4.30 -16.42 1.21
C LYS A 412 -4.74 -15.81 -0.11
N LEU A 413 -3.92 -14.96 -0.71
CA LEU A 413 -4.20 -14.37 -2.02
C LEU A 413 -4.29 -15.47 -3.09
N LEU A 414 -3.31 -16.37 -3.12
CA LEU A 414 -3.22 -17.46 -4.11
C LEU A 414 -4.35 -18.50 -3.97
N GLY A 415 -4.76 -18.79 -2.73
CA GLY A 415 -5.87 -19.70 -2.43
C GLY A 415 -7.26 -19.09 -2.61
N SER A 416 -7.35 -17.78 -2.88
CA SER A 416 -8.64 -17.11 -3.07
C SER A 416 -9.30 -17.50 -4.40
N GLU A 417 -10.62 -17.64 -4.39
CA GLU A 417 -11.42 -17.90 -5.60
C GLU A 417 -11.23 -16.79 -6.66
N ASN A 418 -11.01 -15.56 -6.20
CA ASN A 418 -10.73 -14.41 -7.07
C ASN A 418 -9.47 -14.61 -7.92
N PHE A 419 -8.40 -15.14 -7.34
CA PHE A 419 -7.16 -15.38 -8.08
C PHE A 419 -7.33 -16.50 -9.11
N ALA A 420 -7.95 -17.62 -8.72
CA ALA A 420 -8.25 -18.71 -9.65
C ALA A 420 -9.13 -18.24 -10.82
N THR A 421 -10.14 -17.41 -10.53
CA THR A 421 -11.03 -16.81 -11.54
C THR A 421 -10.29 -15.84 -12.44
N LEU A 422 -9.39 -15.01 -11.90
CA LEU A 422 -8.57 -14.08 -12.70
C LEU A 422 -7.69 -14.84 -13.69
N CYS A 423 -7.00 -15.89 -13.22
CA CYS A 423 -6.18 -16.75 -14.08
C CYS A 423 -7.04 -17.39 -15.19
N ARG A 424 -8.23 -17.90 -14.87
CA ARG A 424 -9.18 -18.45 -15.86
C ARG A 424 -9.64 -17.42 -16.90
N LYS A 425 -9.92 -16.19 -16.50
CA LYS A 425 -10.37 -15.14 -17.43
C LYS A 425 -9.23 -14.66 -18.34
N LYS A 426 -8.05 -14.42 -17.77
CA LYS A 426 -6.89 -13.84 -18.47
C LYS A 426 -6.08 -14.84 -19.29
N GLY A 427 -6.08 -16.12 -18.92
CA GLY A 427 -5.42 -17.18 -19.67
C GLY A 427 -6.07 -17.52 -21.02
N ASN A 428 -7.08 -16.76 -21.46
CA ASN A 428 -7.83 -16.99 -22.69
C ASN A 428 -8.34 -18.45 -22.78
N PHE A 429 -8.91 -18.94 -21.68
CA PHE A 429 -9.52 -20.28 -21.56
C PHE A 429 -10.82 -20.45 -22.38
N ASN A 430 -10.99 -19.66 -23.45
CA ASN A 430 -12.10 -19.75 -24.39
C ASN A 430 -11.91 -20.88 -25.42
N GLU A 431 -10.68 -21.41 -25.56
CA GLU A 431 -10.50 -22.75 -26.11
C GLU A 431 -11.04 -23.76 -25.09
N LYS A 432 -11.87 -24.72 -25.54
CA LYS A 432 -12.44 -25.76 -24.67
C LYS A 432 -11.34 -26.28 -23.73
N LEU A 433 -11.55 -26.11 -22.42
CA LEU A 433 -10.70 -26.68 -21.39
C LEU A 433 -10.47 -28.15 -21.74
N THR A 434 -9.21 -28.57 -21.82
CA THR A 434 -8.93 -30.00 -21.91
C THR A 434 -9.21 -30.61 -20.54
N ASP A 435 -9.57 -31.89 -20.47
CA ASP A 435 -9.77 -32.58 -19.19
C ASP A 435 -8.54 -32.41 -18.26
N ASN A 436 -7.34 -32.40 -18.86
CA ASN A 436 -6.09 -32.14 -18.16
C ASN A 436 -5.99 -30.75 -17.50
N ASP A 437 -6.60 -29.71 -18.08
CA ASP A 437 -6.62 -28.38 -17.44
C ASP A 437 -7.59 -28.32 -16.27
N VAL A 438 -8.72 -29.04 -16.38
CA VAL A 438 -9.70 -29.15 -15.29
C VAL A 438 -9.06 -29.85 -14.10
N ASP A 439 -8.40 -30.98 -14.34
CA ASP A 439 -7.74 -31.77 -13.29
C ASP A 439 -6.58 -31.00 -12.64
N ARG A 440 -5.77 -30.27 -13.43
CA ARG A 440 -4.70 -29.43 -12.87
C ARG A 440 -5.23 -28.25 -12.05
N MET A 441 -6.33 -27.62 -12.47
CA MET A 441 -6.96 -26.57 -11.66
C MET A 441 -7.58 -27.13 -10.38
N ARG A 442 -8.12 -28.35 -10.42
CA ARG A 442 -8.58 -29.06 -9.21
C ARG A 442 -7.41 -29.29 -8.26
N ALA A 443 -6.29 -29.82 -8.76
CA ALA A 443 -5.08 -30.04 -7.97
C ALA A 443 -4.52 -28.74 -7.35
N TYR A 444 -4.58 -27.61 -8.08
CA TYR A 444 -4.20 -26.29 -7.57
C TYR A 444 -5.08 -25.86 -6.39
N VAL A 445 -6.41 -25.96 -6.55
CA VAL A 445 -7.37 -25.57 -5.51
C VAL A 445 -7.21 -26.47 -4.28
N GLU A 446 -7.08 -27.78 -4.47
CA GLU A 446 -6.85 -28.75 -3.38
C GLU A 446 -5.51 -28.49 -2.66
N PHE A 447 -4.46 -28.14 -3.39
CA PHE A 447 -3.19 -27.74 -2.80
C PHE A 447 -3.36 -26.57 -1.82
N PHE A 448 -4.02 -25.49 -2.24
CA PHE A 448 -4.22 -24.32 -1.37
C PHE A 448 -5.24 -24.56 -0.26
N LYS A 449 -6.25 -25.39 -0.48
CA LYS A 449 -7.16 -25.84 0.57
C LYS A 449 -6.41 -26.58 1.69
N ARG A 450 -5.49 -27.49 1.34
CA ARG A 450 -4.63 -28.16 2.32
C ARG A 450 -3.70 -27.20 3.07
N VAL A 451 -3.17 -26.19 2.37
CA VAL A 451 -2.34 -25.14 3.01
C VAL A 451 -3.18 -24.33 4.00
N GLU A 452 -4.41 -23.98 3.64
CA GLU A 452 -5.37 -23.29 4.52
C GLU A 452 -5.72 -24.12 5.77
N GLU A 453 -6.07 -25.40 5.58
CA GLU A 453 -6.37 -26.36 6.65
C GLU A 453 -5.20 -26.51 7.63
N ASN A 454 -3.95 -26.38 7.15
CA ASN A 454 -2.73 -26.36 7.96
C ASN A 454 -2.37 -24.98 8.52
N GLY A 455 -3.34 -24.05 8.61
CA GLY A 455 -3.15 -22.72 9.19
C GLY A 455 -2.34 -21.76 8.32
N TRP A 456 -2.34 -21.98 7.01
CA TRP A 456 -1.52 -21.30 5.99
C TRP A 456 -0.03 -21.60 6.12
N LYS A 457 0.29 -22.84 6.50
CA LYS A 457 1.66 -23.36 6.55
C LYS A 457 1.82 -24.39 5.44
N PHE A 458 2.92 -24.30 4.71
CA PHE A 458 3.28 -25.28 3.69
C PHE A 458 3.93 -26.48 4.37
N SER A 459 3.60 -27.69 3.89
CA SER A 459 4.24 -28.92 4.32
C SER A 459 5.68 -28.97 3.82
N VAL A 460 6.54 -29.68 4.55
CA VAL A 460 7.86 -30.06 4.04
C VAL A 460 7.65 -30.84 2.73
N PRO A 461 8.39 -30.50 1.67
CA PRO A 461 8.25 -31.17 0.39
C PRO A 461 8.44 -32.68 0.52
N GLY A 462 7.55 -33.46 -0.09
CA GLY A 462 7.66 -34.92 -0.07
C GLY A 462 7.00 -35.64 1.10
N LYS A 463 6.39 -34.92 2.04
CA LYS A 463 5.58 -35.53 3.11
C LYS A 463 4.26 -36.07 2.54
N PRO A 464 3.93 -37.37 2.68
CA PRO A 464 2.57 -37.85 2.39
C PRO A 464 1.59 -37.17 3.36
N THR A 465 0.53 -36.59 2.82
CA THR A 465 -0.43 -35.77 3.58
C THR A 465 -1.41 -36.58 4.42
N GLU A 466 -1.43 -37.91 4.29
CA GLU A 466 -2.55 -38.74 4.77
C GLU A 466 -2.29 -39.49 6.08
N ASN A 467 -1.05 -39.74 6.49
CA ASN A 467 -0.79 -40.56 7.68
C ASN A 467 -0.16 -39.75 8.82
N LYS A 468 -0.95 -39.40 9.84
CA LYS A 468 -0.48 -38.70 11.05
C LYS A 468 0.43 -39.58 11.94
N ASN A 469 0.49 -40.88 11.68
CA ASN A 469 1.20 -41.87 12.49
C ASN A 469 2.53 -42.33 11.89
N ASP A 470 2.88 -41.92 10.67
CA ASP A 470 4.21 -42.22 10.11
C ASP A 470 5.25 -41.18 10.58
N PRO A 471 6.48 -41.61 10.92
CA PRO A 471 7.56 -40.71 11.25
C PRO A 471 7.78 -39.70 10.11
N VAL A 472 7.94 -38.42 10.48
CA VAL A 472 8.08 -37.31 9.54
C VAL A 472 9.39 -37.47 8.76
N LEU A 473 9.34 -38.06 7.57
CA LEU A 473 10.48 -38.12 6.66
C LEU A 473 10.56 -36.83 5.83
N ASP A 474 11.56 -36.00 6.13
CA ASP A 474 11.95 -34.89 5.25
C ASP A 474 12.74 -35.49 4.08
N ILE A 475 12.18 -35.47 2.85
CA ILE A 475 12.86 -36.04 1.67
C ILE A 475 14.26 -35.42 1.47
N ARG A 476 14.44 -34.16 1.86
CA ARG A 476 15.74 -33.49 1.80
C ARG A 476 16.75 -34.20 2.69
N GLN A 477 16.35 -34.46 3.93
CA GLN A 477 17.16 -35.19 4.90
C GLN A 477 17.36 -36.64 4.46
N LEU A 478 16.33 -37.30 3.93
CA LEU A 478 16.42 -38.66 3.41
C LEU A 478 17.44 -38.77 2.26
N VAL A 479 17.41 -37.84 1.30
CA VAL A 479 18.38 -37.79 0.20
C VAL A 479 19.80 -37.58 0.71
N LEU A 480 19.98 -36.73 1.72
CA LEU A 480 21.27 -36.51 2.37
C LEU A 480 21.72 -37.77 3.14
N ASP A 481 20.86 -38.37 3.97
CA ASP A 481 21.11 -39.58 4.76
C ASP A 481 21.52 -40.76 3.86
N VAL A 482 20.81 -40.95 2.75
CA VAL A 482 21.15 -41.93 1.71
C VAL A 482 22.51 -41.61 1.07
N ALA A 483 22.80 -40.32 0.85
CA ALA A 483 24.12 -39.87 0.41
C ALA A 483 25.23 -40.07 1.46
N VAL A 484 24.95 -40.51 2.69
CA VAL A 484 25.96 -40.79 3.73
C VAL A 484 26.02 -42.26 4.16
N ASN A 485 24.89 -42.98 4.22
CA ASN A 485 24.76 -44.29 4.89
C ASN A 485 25.37 -45.52 4.15
N GLU A 486 26.38 -45.34 3.31
CA GLU A 486 27.13 -46.50 2.74
C GLU A 486 28.64 -46.25 2.82
N SER A 487 29.08 -45.98 4.04
CA SER A 487 30.46 -46.15 4.50
C SER A 487 30.83 -47.62 4.60
#